data_AF-A0A0A8L7D7-F1
#
_entry.id   AF-A0A0A8L7D7-F1
#
_cell.length_a   1.000
_cell.length_b   1.000
_cell.length_c   1.000
_cell.angle_alpha   90.00
_cell.angle_beta   90.00
_cell.angle_gamma   90.00
#
_symmetry.space_group_name_H-M   'P 1'
#
loop_
_entity.id
_entity.type
_entity.pdbx_description
1 polymer ?
#
loop_
_entity_poly.entity_id
_entity_poly.type
_entity_poly.pdbx_seq_one_letter_code
_entity_poly.pdbx_strand_id
1 'polypeptide(L)'
;MSALLSDADLNDFISPGLACVKPAQAAKVEKNPSLELEVGVESNEPEKVSISLQDCLACAGCITSSEEILLSKQSHTVFLEKWNELRSQDIRSLAVSIPPQCRLSLANYYSMDLSSFDRCFQNFMKTKFEAKYVVGTQIGRSISVSRMNATLKDKLPTASGPVLCSVCPGFVLYAEKTKPELLSRMLDVKSPQQITGSLLKQADPECYHLSVMPCFDKKLEASRDECDKEVDCVITPKEFVTMLRDQAVDFKSYMVDFDLSRELCPSGWDSDLHWLSNEGSSSGGYAYQYLLSLQASHAQSHIITVEGKNSDVTEYRLVSDDNQVLATSSKVYGFRNIQNLVRKLSQSASAKKRTIKVKKRGSEASRSGESTGRTNSSLLADPAKTEFVEVMACPSGCINGGGLLNEEQNASRRKLLAQDLSNAYSKIQSVNISDVADEYDNKLNSFNYKFRVVEPSTSLDVVTVGNTW
;
A
#
# COMPACT_ATOMS: atom_id res chain seq x y z
N MET A 1 -4.68 -38.53 12.38
CA MET A 1 -3.25 -38.33 12.69
C MET A 1 -3.02 -36.84 12.85
N SER A 2 -2.58 -36.45 14.04
CA SER A 2 -2.31 -35.06 14.44
C SER A 2 -1.10 -34.54 13.64
N ALA A 3 -1.32 -33.52 12.81
CA ALA A 3 -0.23 -32.79 12.18
C ALA A 3 0.18 -31.66 13.14
N LEU A 4 1.23 -31.92 13.92
CA LEU A 4 1.94 -30.89 14.68
C LEU A 4 2.54 -29.90 13.68
N LEU A 5 1.93 -28.72 13.59
CA LEU A 5 2.49 -27.57 12.87
C LEU A 5 3.75 -27.10 13.59
N SER A 6 4.86 -26.96 12.86
CA SER A 6 6.11 -26.45 13.42
C SER A 6 6.05 -24.92 13.52
N ASP A 7 6.78 -24.32 14.46
CA ASP A 7 6.87 -22.84 14.61
C ASP A 7 7.40 -22.14 13.34
N ALA A 8 8.06 -22.88 12.44
CA ALA A 8 8.46 -22.37 11.12
C ALA A 8 7.26 -22.20 10.15
N ASP A 9 6.19 -22.99 10.31
CA ASP A 9 4.97 -22.91 9.50
C ASP A 9 4.07 -21.73 9.91
N LEU A 10 4.30 -21.15 11.09
CA LEU A 10 3.59 -19.99 11.64
C LEU A 10 4.18 -18.64 11.22
N ASN A 11 5.31 -18.63 10.52
CA ASN A 11 5.97 -17.40 10.10
C ASN A 11 5.61 -17.06 8.64
N ASP A 12 4.78 -16.02 8.47
CA ASP A 12 4.57 -15.32 7.20
C ASP A 12 5.78 -14.44 6.80
N PHE A 13 6.78 -14.34 7.68
CA PHE A 13 8.06 -13.71 7.39
C PHE A 13 8.97 -14.69 6.65
N ILE A 14 9.30 -14.38 5.39
CA ILE A 14 10.47 -14.99 4.75
C ILE A 14 11.68 -14.40 5.48
N SER A 15 12.33 -15.20 6.33
CA SER A 15 13.62 -14.83 6.90
C SER A 15 14.58 -14.46 5.76
N PRO A 16 15.40 -13.40 5.89
CA PRO A 16 16.36 -13.07 4.86
C PRO A 16 17.24 -14.30 4.63
N GLY A 17 17.23 -14.82 3.41
CA GLY A 17 18.22 -15.80 2.99
C GLY A 17 19.58 -15.22 3.30
N LEU A 18 20.40 -15.98 4.04
CA LEU A 18 21.74 -15.55 4.45
C LEU A 18 22.41 -14.86 3.26
N ALA A 19 22.84 -13.62 3.49
CA ALA A 19 23.73 -12.94 2.56
C ALA A 19 24.83 -13.92 2.15
N CYS A 20 25.07 -14.02 0.86
CA CYS A 20 26.02 -14.95 0.26
C CYS A 20 27.42 -14.65 0.82
N VAL A 21 27.77 -15.26 1.95
CA VAL A 21 29.13 -15.27 2.45
C VAL A 21 29.87 -16.21 1.52
N LYS A 22 30.65 -15.65 0.59
CA LYS A 22 31.72 -16.39 -0.06
C LYS A 22 32.52 -17.08 1.05
N PRO A 23 32.76 -18.40 1.02
CA PRO A 23 33.73 -18.99 1.92
C PRO A 23 35.02 -18.22 1.75
N ALA A 24 35.45 -17.50 2.79
CA ALA A 24 36.76 -16.89 2.81
C ALA A 24 37.76 -18.01 2.55
N GLN A 25 38.43 -17.97 1.40
CA GLN A 25 39.58 -18.81 1.17
C GLN A 25 40.55 -18.50 2.30
N ALA A 26 40.90 -19.52 3.07
CA ALA A 26 41.83 -19.42 4.18
C ALA A 26 43.22 -19.07 3.63
N ALA A 27 43.48 -17.79 3.44
CA ALA A 27 44.81 -17.27 3.27
C ALA A 27 45.49 -17.35 4.65
N LYS A 28 46.56 -18.15 4.73
CA LYS A 28 47.45 -18.19 5.88
C LYS A 28 48.01 -16.79 6.10
N VAL A 29 47.66 -16.17 7.22
CA VAL A 29 48.29 -14.92 7.67
C VAL A 29 49.49 -15.29 8.53
N GLU A 30 50.69 -15.07 8.00
CA GLU A 30 51.90 -14.97 8.80
C GLU A 30 51.83 -13.71 9.66
N LYS A 31 52.05 -13.85 10.96
CA LYS A 31 52.15 -12.73 11.90
C LYS A 31 53.49 -12.03 11.68
N ASN A 32 53.45 -10.72 11.43
CA ASN A 32 54.54 -9.84 11.84
C ASN A 32 53.99 -8.58 12.54
N PRO A 33 54.66 -8.09 13.59
CA PRO A 33 54.19 -7.01 14.42
C PRO A 33 54.86 -5.68 14.04
N SER A 34 54.07 -4.70 13.63
CA SER A 34 54.51 -3.30 13.63
C SER A 34 53.30 -2.39 13.75
N LEU A 35 53.31 -1.63 14.84
CA LEU A 35 52.41 -0.52 15.15
C LEU A 35 52.60 0.60 14.13
N GLU A 36 51.54 0.98 13.42
CA GLU A 36 51.38 2.32 12.84
C GLU A 36 49.87 2.61 12.74
N LEU A 37 49.43 3.65 13.45
CA LEU A 37 48.07 4.20 13.40
C LEU A 37 48.06 5.28 12.31
N GLU A 38 47.41 5.01 11.18
CA GLU A 38 47.10 6.04 10.19
C GLU A 38 45.66 6.54 10.37
N VAL A 39 45.56 7.86 10.53
CA VAL A 39 44.32 8.62 10.68
C VAL A 39 43.90 9.16 9.32
N GLY A 40 42.67 8.84 8.92
CA GLY A 40 41.78 9.72 8.16
C GLY A 40 42.09 9.96 6.67
N VAL A 41 41.29 9.35 5.80
CA VAL A 41 40.84 10.00 4.56
C VAL A 41 39.32 9.79 4.48
N GLU A 42 38.56 10.87 4.67
CA GLU A 42 37.12 10.88 4.40
C GLU A 42 36.89 10.62 2.91
N SER A 43 36.14 9.58 2.59
CA SER A 43 35.76 9.25 1.21
C SER A 43 34.71 10.23 0.71
N ASN A 44 35.03 10.97 -0.34
CA ASN A 44 34.20 11.98 -0.99
C ASN A 44 33.14 11.39 -1.94
N GLU A 45 32.65 10.18 -1.65
CA GLU A 45 31.60 9.52 -2.43
C GLU A 45 30.32 9.48 -1.60
N PRO A 46 29.15 9.85 -2.17
CA PRO A 46 27.90 9.82 -1.43
C PRO A 46 27.67 8.41 -0.89
N GLU A 47 27.48 8.30 0.42
CA GLU A 47 27.11 7.04 1.07
C GLU A 47 25.89 6.49 0.34
N LYS A 48 26.07 5.33 -0.31
CA LYS A 48 24.96 4.56 -0.83
C LYS A 48 24.09 4.21 0.37
N VAL A 49 22.93 4.85 0.46
CA VAL A 49 21.85 4.43 1.35
C VAL A 49 21.53 2.98 0.99
N SER A 50 22.04 2.03 1.77
CA SER A 50 21.79 0.62 1.54
C SER A 50 20.36 0.32 1.96
N ILE A 51 19.43 0.38 1.02
CA ILE A 51 18.07 -0.12 1.24
C ILE A 51 18.20 -1.63 1.35
N SER A 52 18.06 -2.19 2.55
CA SER A 52 18.13 -3.64 2.69
C SER A 52 16.84 -4.25 2.09
N LEU A 53 16.94 -5.45 1.51
CA LEU A 53 15.76 -6.23 1.08
C LEU A 53 14.77 -6.52 2.22
N GLN A 54 15.09 -6.17 3.47
CA GLN A 54 14.20 -6.25 4.63
C GLN A 54 13.23 -5.06 4.70
N ASP A 55 13.53 -3.96 4.02
CA ASP A 55 12.77 -2.71 4.06
C ASP A 55 11.60 -2.71 3.07
N CYS A 56 11.68 -3.53 2.03
CA CYS A 56 10.56 -3.84 1.15
C CYS A 56 9.94 -5.17 1.59
N LEU A 57 8.76 -5.11 2.22
CA LEU A 57 7.95 -6.30 2.53
C LEU A 57 7.43 -7.01 1.26
N ALA A 58 7.65 -6.42 0.08
CA ALA A 58 7.46 -7.08 -1.19
C ALA A 58 8.71 -7.88 -1.55
N CYS A 59 8.61 -9.21 -1.39
CA CYS A 59 9.43 -10.22 -2.06
C CYS A 59 10.89 -9.82 -2.35
N ALA A 60 11.84 -10.46 -1.66
CA ALA A 60 13.24 -10.42 -2.04
C ALA A 60 13.38 -10.74 -3.55
N GLY A 61 13.71 -9.74 -4.37
CA GLY A 61 13.80 -9.87 -5.84
C GLY A 61 12.81 -9.04 -6.66
N CYS A 62 11.94 -8.23 -6.04
CA CYS A 62 10.96 -7.42 -6.77
C CYS A 62 11.46 -6.02 -7.19
N ILE A 63 12.57 -5.53 -6.65
CA ILE A 63 13.16 -4.20 -6.97
C ILE A 63 14.39 -4.38 -7.87
N THR A 64 14.46 -3.64 -8.97
CA THR A 64 15.62 -3.61 -9.90
C THR A 64 16.65 -2.57 -9.45
N SER A 65 17.89 -2.65 -9.96
CA SER A 65 18.91 -1.62 -9.70
C SER A 65 18.47 -0.21 -10.16
N SER A 66 17.71 -0.11 -11.24
CA SER A 66 17.12 1.15 -11.70
C SER A 66 16.09 1.71 -10.72
N GLU A 67 15.30 0.85 -10.08
CA GLU A 67 14.31 1.26 -9.08
C GLU A 67 14.96 1.62 -7.76
N GLU A 68 16.04 0.95 -7.36
CA GLU A 68 16.84 1.37 -6.20
C GLU A 68 17.38 2.80 -6.39
N ILE A 69 17.82 3.15 -7.61
CA ILE A 69 18.21 4.53 -7.94
C ILE A 69 17.01 5.49 -7.88
N LEU A 70 15.82 5.08 -8.35
CA LEU A 70 14.62 5.92 -8.25
C LEU A 70 14.18 6.13 -6.79
N LEU A 71 14.32 5.11 -5.96
CA LEU A 71 14.11 5.21 -4.51
C LEU A 71 15.11 6.16 -3.87
N SER A 72 16.40 6.07 -4.23
CA SER A 72 17.44 6.94 -3.65
C SER A 72 17.32 8.40 -4.10
N LYS A 73 16.69 8.66 -5.25
CA LYS A 73 16.33 10.01 -5.70
C LYS A 73 15.23 10.68 -4.88
N GLN A 74 14.63 9.97 -3.92
CA GLN A 74 13.63 10.51 -3.01
C GLN A 74 13.99 10.13 -1.59
N SER A 75 14.38 11.10 -0.78
CA SER A 75 14.72 10.90 0.64
C SER A 75 14.51 12.19 1.41
N HIS A 76 14.64 12.13 2.74
CA HIS A 76 14.63 13.36 3.54
C HIS A 76 15.78 14.29 3.16
N THR A 77 16.96 13.77 2.84
CA THR A 77 18.10 14.57 2.37
C THR A 77 17.78 15.28 1.06
N VAL A 78 17.23 14.55 0.07
CA VAL A 78 16.84 15.15 -1.22
C VAL A 78 15.77 16.23 -1.02
N PHE A 79 14.78 15.97 -0.16
CA PHE A 79 13.78 16.97 0.21
C PHE A 79 14.42 18.23 0.81
N LEU A 80 15.30 18.07 1.80
CA LEU A 80 15.95 19.19 2.47
C LEU A 80 16.80 20.02 1.51
N GLU A 81 17.62 19.38 0.67
CA GLU A 81 18.43 20.03 -0.35
C GLU A 81 17.55 20.82 -1.31
N LYS A 82 16.51 20.18 -1.88
CA LYS A 82 15.65 20.83 -2.87
C LYS A 82 14.83 21.96 -2.26
N TRP A 83 14.34 21.79 -1.03
CA TRP A 83 13.57 22.84 -0.36
C TRP A 83 14.46 24.03 0.03
N ASN A 84 15.71 23.79 0.44
CA ASN A 84 16.67 24.87 0.68
C ASN A 84 16.98 25.65 -0.61
N GLU A 85 17.14 24.95 -1.74
CA GLU A 85 17.32 25.56 -3.06
C GLU A 85 16.12 26.45 -3.42
N LEU A 86 14.89 25.93 -3.34
CA LEU A 86 13.67 26.67 -3.66
C LEU A 86 13.50 27.91 -2.76
N ARG A 87 13.77 27.78 -1.46
CA ARG A 87 13.76 28.93 -0.53
C ARG A 87 14.80 29.98 -0.88
N SER A 88 15.98 29.58 -1.36
CA SER A 88 17.02 30.52 -1.81
C SER A 88 16.61 31.30 -3.08
N GLN A 89 15.67 30.75 -3.86
CA GLN A 89 15.05 31.38 -5.03
C GLN A 89 13.76 32.15 -4.67
N ASP A 90 13.47 32.31 -3.38
CA ASP A 90 12.24 32.93 -2.82
C ASP A 90 10.93 32.24 -3.25
N ILE A 91 11.00 30.96 -3.63
CA ILE A 91 9.82 30.11 -3.89
C ILE A 91 9.39 29.50 -2.55
N ARG A 92 8.25 29.95 -2.02
CA ARG A 92 7.72 29.56 -0.69
C ARG A 92 6.39 28.81 -0.76
N SER A 93 6.23 27.96 -1.76
CA SER A 93 5.03 27.13 -1.88
C SER A 93 5.36 25.66 -1.60
N LEU A 94 5.43 25.29 -0.32
CA LEU A 94 5.52 23.88 0.10
C LEU A 94 4.12 23.37 0.47
N ALA A 95 3.73 22.26 -0.15
CA ALA A 95 2.55 21.49 0.21
C ALA A 95 2.97 20.14 0.82
N VAL A 96 2.37 19.76 1.94
CA VAL A 96 2.65 18.50 2.62
C VAL A 96 1.38 17.68 2.73
N SER A 97 1.40 16.41 2.27
CA SER A 97 0.31 15.46 2.48
C SER A 97 0.71 14.32 3.41
N ILE A 98 -0.20 13.90 4.31
CA ILE A 98 0.04 12.78 5.23
C ILE A 98 -1.25 11.94 5.45
N PRO A 99 -1.23 10.61 5.22
CA PRO A 99 -2.39 9.78 5.39
C PRO A 99 -2.54 9.32 6.87
N PRO A 100 -3.74 8.83 7.28
CA PRO A 100 -4.00 8.41 8.66
C PRO A 100 -3.01 7.39 9.22
N GLN A 101 -2.48 6.47 8.40
CA GLN A 101 -1.57 5.42 8.84
C GLN A 101 -0.24 5.99 9.32
N CYS A 102 0.30 6.99 8.62
CA CYS A 102 1.51 7.72 9.02
C CYS A 102 1.26 8.52 10.30
N ARG A 103 0.13 9.23 10.38
CA ARG A 103 -0.25 10.02 11.56
C ARG A 103 -0.33 9.15 12.81
N LEU A 104 -1.02 8.02 12.73
CA LEU A 104 -1.14 7.06 13.84
C LEU A 104 0.20 6.47 14.25
N SER A 105 1.05 6.07 13.29
CA SER A 105 2.37 5.53 13.56
C SER A 105 3.28 6.55 14.27
N LEU A 106 3.30 7.80 13.79
CA LEU A 106 4.08 8.88 14.38
C LEU A 106 3.53 9.32 15.74
N ALA A 107 2.21 9.44 15.89
CA ALA A 107 1.56 9.76 17.16
C ALA A 107 1.92 8.71 18.23
N ASN A 108 1.85 7.42 17.88
CA ASN A 108 2.26 6.34 18.76
C ASN A 108 3.76 6.44 19.12
N TYR A 109 4.63 6.68 18.15
CA TYR A 109 6.08 6.83 18.38
C TYR A 109 6.41 7.99 19.34
N TYR A 110 5.75 9.14 19.19
CA TYR A 110 5.94 10.29 20.08
C TYR A 110 5.12 10.20 21.38
N SER A 111 4.35 9.13 21.59
CA SER A 111 3.44 8.98 22.74
C SER A 111 2.46 10.15 22.87
N MET A 112 1.81 10.50 21.76
CA MET A 112 0.83 11.57 21.65
C MET A 112 -0.52 10.99 21.23
N ASP A 113 -1.62 11.62 21.64
CA ASP A 113 -2.90 11.37 20.98
C ASP A 113 -2.88 11.95 19.55
N LEU A 114 -3.77 11.44 18.70
CA LEU A 114 -3.80 11.80 17.28
C LEU A 114 -4.03 13.30 17.07
N SER A 115 -4.90 13.93 17.86
CA SER A 115 -5.22 15.36 17.68
C SER A 115 -4.04 16.26 18.05
N SER A 116 -3.35 15.93 19.15
CA SER A 116 -2.14 16.64 19.56
C SER A 116 -1.00 16.43 18.57
N PHE A 117 -0.87 15.21 18.01
CA PHE A 117 0.09 14.94 16.96
C PHE A 117 -0.18 15.79 15.71
N ASP A 118 -1.43 15.83 15.25
CA ASP A 118 -1.80 16.59 14.04
C ASP A 118 -1.52 18.08 14.21
N ARG A 119 -1.89 18.68 15.36
CA ARG A 119 -1.58 20.10 15.67
C ARG A 119 -0.07 20.36 15.71
N CYS A 120 0.69 19.47 16.37
CA CYS A 120 2.14 19.57 16.45
C CYS A 120 2.80 19.46 15.07
N PHE A 121 2.36 18.50 14.25
CA PHE A 121 2.87 18.28 12.90
C PHE A 121 2.61 19.47 11.98
N GLN A 122 1.40 20.02 12.02
CA GLN A 122 1.03 21.23 11.29
C GLN A 122 1.89 22.43 11.71
N ASN A 123 2.04 22.67 13.01
CA ASN A 123 2.84 23.78 13.51
C ASN A 123 4.34 23.60 13.19
N PHE A 124 4.84 22.38 13.26
CA PHE A 124 6.21 22.04 12.87
C PHE A 124 6.46 22.36 11.40
N MET A 125 5.62 21.84 10.49
CA MET A 125 5.77 22.08 9.05
C MET A 125 5.64 23.56 8.69
N LYS A 126 4.71 24.27 9.33
CA LYS A 126 4.54 25.73 9.17
C LYS A 126 5.77 26.50 9.66
N THR A 127 6.25 26.23 10.87
CA THR A 127 7.28 27.06 11.53
C THR A 127 8.69 26.73 11.02
N LYS A 128 9.00 25.45 10.83
CA LYS A 128 10.35 25.01 10.43
C LYS A 128 10.57 25.10 8.93
N PHE A 129 9.54 24.77 8.15
CA PHE A 129 9.65 24.65 6.70
C PHE A 129 8.82 25.69 5.93
N GLU A 130 8.08 26.57 6.62
CA GLU A 130 7.21 27.57 5.97
C GLU A 130 6.21 26.92 5.02
N ALA A 131 5.71 25.74 5.40
CA ALA A 131 4.71 25.03 4.61
C ALA A 131 3.47 25.90 4.42
N LYS A 132 3.08 26.07 3.15
CA LYS A 132 1.88 26.79 2.76
C LYS A 132 0.64 25.93 2.97
N TYR A 133 0.74 24.64 2.66
CA TYR A 133 -0.34 23.67 2.85
C TYR A 133 0.11 22.44 3.62
N VAL A 134 -0.73 21.97 4.54
CA VAL A 134 -0.53 20.71 5.26
C VAL A 134 -1.88 20.00 5.33
N VAL A 135 -2.01 18.90 4.58
CA VAL A 135 -3.29 18.24 4.34
C VAL A 135 -3.25 16.75 4.61
N GLY A 136 -4.43 16.20 4.90
CA GLY A 136 -4.64 14.75 4.90
C GLY A 136 -5.00 14.26 3.50
N THR A 137 -5.05 12.93 3.33
CA THR A 137 -5.29 12.30 2.01
C THR A 137 -6.75 11.88 1.80
N GLN A 138 -7.69 12.27 2.67
CA GLN A 138 -9.04 11.70 2.66
C GLN A 138 -9.85 12.14 1.44
N ILE A 139 -9.76 13.40 1.01
CA ILE A 139 -10.43 13.87 -0.23
C ILE A 139 -9.93 13.06 -1.43
N GLY A 140 -8.61 12.90 -1.57
CA GLY A 140 -8.03 12.08 -2.64
C GLY A 140 -8.48 10.63 -2.58
N ARG A 141 -8.71 10.08 -1.38
CA ARG A 141 -9.26 8.74 -1.19
C ARG A 141 -10.74 8.66 -1.61
N SER A 142 -11.56 9.64 -1.25
CA SER A 142 -12.97 9.67 -1.63
C SER A 142 -13.13 9.67 -3.15
N ILE A 143 -12.33 10.48 -3.85
CA ILE A 143 -12.32 10.51 -5.33
C ILE A 143 -11.82 9.17 -5.89
N SER A 144 -10.72 8.61 -5.35
CA SER A 144 -10.21 7.29 -5.76
C SER A 144 -11.29 6.20 -5.69
N VAL A 145 -12.01 6.13 -4.57
CA VAL A 145 -13.08 5.15 -4.35
C VAL A 145 -14.27 5.41 -5.29
N SER A 146 -14.68 6.67 -5.47
CA SER A 146 -15.77 7.03 -6.38
C SER A 146 -15.46 6.62 -7.82
N ARG A 147 -14.25 6.95 -8.31
CA ARG A 147 -13.77 6.55 -9.64
C ARG A 147 -13.63 5.04 -9.79
N MET A 148 -13.17 4.35 -8.75
CA MET A 148 -13.17 2.90 -8.69
C MET A 148 -14.57 2.31 -8.86
N ASN A 149 -15.55 2.82 -8.10
CA ASN A 149 -16.93 2.35 -8.18
C ASN A 149 -17.56 2.60 -9.56
N ALA A 150 -17.29 3.76 -10.17
CA ALA A 150 -17.72 4.05 -11.54
C ALA A 150 -17.09 3.08 -12.55
N THR A 151 -15.77 2.89 -12.48
CA THR A 151 -15.04 1.99 -13.40
C THR A 151 -15.44 0.52 -13.21
N LEU A 152 -15.76 0.11 -11.98
CA LEU A 152 -16.25 -1.23 -11.68
C LEU A 152 -17.59 -1.51 -12.35
N LYS A 153 -18.54 -0.56 -12.31
CA LYS A 153 -19.85 -0.71 -12.97
C LYS A 153 -19.71 -1.04 -14.45
N ASP A 154 -18.75 -0.42 -15.13
CA ASP A 154 -18.50 -0.65 -16.56
C ASP A 154 -17.74 -1.95 -16.83
N LYS A 155 -16.81 -2.34 -15.93
CA LYS A 155 -15.91 -3.48 -16.14
C LYS A 155 -16.53 -4.82 -15.74
N LEU A 156 -17.36 -4.86 -14.70
CA LEU A 156 -17.93 -6.09 -14.15
C LEU A 156 -18.75 -6.92 -15.17
N PRO A 157 -19.61 -6.34 -16.03
CA PRO A 157 -20.41 -7.12 -17.00
C PRO A 157 -19.58 -7.95 -17.98
N THR A 158 -18.33 -7.54 -18.24
CA THR A 158 -17.42 -8.22 -19.19
C THR A 158 -16.26 -8.94 -18.49
N ALA A 159 -16.15 -8.84 -17.16
CA ALA A 159 -15.04 -9.40 -16.40
C ALA A 159 -15.16 -10.93 -16.29
N SER A 160 -14.09 -11.65 -16.65
CA SER A 160 -14.00 -13.10 -16.44
C SER A 160 -13.35 -13.42 -15.10
N GLY A 161 -14.02 -13.13 -13.97
CA GLY A 161 -13.53 -13.32 -12.59
C GLY A 161 -13.34 -11.99 -11.86
N PRO A 162 -12.69 -11.98 -10.67
CA PRO A 162 -12.59 -10.77 -9.88
C PRO A 162 -11.82 -9.66 -10.60
N VAL A 163 -12.34 -8.45 -10.48
CA VAL A 163 -11.65 -7.20 -10.78
C VAL A 163 -10.76 -6.84 -9.59
N LEU A 164 -9.54 -6.37 -9.85
CA LEU A 164 -8.50 -6.18 -8.83
C LEU A 164 -8.21 -4.70 -8.61
N CYS A 165 -8.11 -4.30 -7.34
CA CYS A 165 -7.65 -2.96 -6.96
C CYS A 165 -6.16 -2.76 -7.30
N SER A 166 -5.77 -1.52 -7.60
CA SER A 166 -4.41 -1.15 -8.05
C SER A 166 -3.76 -0.06 -7.19
N VAL A 167 -4.35 0.32 -6.07
CA VAL A 167 -3.84 1.43 -5.23
C VAL A 167 -2.57 1.09 -4.44
N CYS A 168 -2.23 -0.20 -4.36
CA CYS A 168 -1.03 -0.72 -3.72
C CYS A 168 0.10 -0.84 -4.74
N PRO A 169 1.14 0.02 -4.69
CA PRO A 169 2.20 0.01 -5.70
C PRO A 169 2.99 -1.29 -5.72
N GLY A 170 3.24 -1.92 -4.56
CA GLY A 170 3.90 -3.22 -4.51
C GLY A 170 3.14 -4.34 -5.25
N PHE A 171 1.79 -4.29 -5.24
CA PHE A 171 1.00 -5.22 -6.04
C PHE A 171 1.02 -4.87 -7.54
N VAL A 172 0.99 -3.58 -7.88
CA VAL A 172 1.13 -3.12 -9.27
C VAL A 172 2.47 -3.57 -9.86
N LEU A 173 3.58 -3.34 -9.17
CA LEU A 173 4.91 -3.77 -9.59
C LEU A 173 5.00 -5.29 -9.76
N TYR A 174 4.42 -6.05 -8.83
CA TYR A 174 4.32 -7.50 -8.94
C TYR A 174 3.56 -7.93 -10.21
N ALA A 175 2.41 -7.32 -10.49
CA ALA A 175 1.61 -7.63 -11.67
C ALA A 175 2.35 -7.25 -12.96
N GLU A 176 2.92 -6.04 -13.03
CA GLU A 176 3.64 -5.51 -14.20
C GLU A 176 4.85 -6.38 -14.60
N LYS A 177 5.57 -6.92 -13.61
CA LYS A 177 6.82 -7.67 -13.85
C LYS A 177 6.66 -9.18 -13.90
N THR A 178 5.82 -9.73 -13.02
CA THR A 178 5.82 -11.19 -12.78
C THR A 178 4.54 -11.86 -13.28
N LYS A 179 3.44 -11.10 -13.38
CA LYS A 179 2.11 -11.59 -13.77
C LYS A 179 1.35 -10.61 -14.67
N PRO A 180 1.86 -10.29 -15.88
CA PRO A 180 1.19 -9.34 -16.79
C PRO A 180 -0.25 -9.72 -17.14
N GLU A 181 -0.60 -11.00 -17.04
CA GLU A 181 -1.97 -11.48 -17.23
C GLU A 181 -3.00 -10.87 -16.27
N LEU A 182 -2.54 -10.39 -15.09
CA LEU A 182 -3.40 -9.76 -14.10
C LEU A 182 -3.79 -8.32 -14.49
N LEU A 183 -3.01 -7.65 -15.32
CA LEU A 183 -3.25 -6.24 -15.68
C LEU A 183 -4.62 -6.05 -16.33
N SER A 184 -5.07 -7.01 -17.14
CA SER A 184 -6.41 -7.01 -17.74
C SER A 184 -7.54 -6.96 -16.70
N ARG A 185 -7.29 -7.47 -15.48
CA ARG A 185 -8.24 -7.54 -14.36
C ARG A 185 -8.14 -6.35 -13.44
N MET A 186 -7.06 -5.59 -13.50
CA MET A 186 -6.83 -4.46 -12.59
C MET A 186 -7.62 -3.23 -13.01
N LEU A 187 -8.06 -2.44 -12.05
CA LEU A 187 -8.61 -1.11 -12.29
C LEU A 187 -7.47 -0.13 -12.52
N ASP A 188 -7.61 0.75 -13.48
CA ASP A 188 -6.63 1.76 -13.81
C ASP A 188 -6.90 3.07 -13.07
N VAL A 189 -7.25 3.04 -11.77
CA VAL A 189 -7.57 4.25 -10.99
C VAL A 189 -6.37 4.69 -10.16
N LYS A 190 -6.03 5.99 -10.21
CA LYS A 190 -4.92 6.59 -9.44
C LYS A 190 -5.13 6.43 -7.94
N SER A 191 -4.03 6.29 -7.19
CA SER A 191 -4.13 6.14 -5.73
C SER A 191 -4.39 7.48 -5.04
N PRO A 192 -4.79 7.46 -3.75
CA PRO A 192 -5.05 8.68 -2.99
C PRO A 192 -3.84 9.64 -2.94
N GLN A 193 -2.61 9.11 -2.95
CA GLN A 193 -1.39 9.93 -3.02
C GLN A 193 -1.40 10.80 -4.28
N GLN A 194 -1.58 10.17 -5.43
CA GLN A 194 -1.50 10.86 -6.72
C GLN A 194 -2.67 11.81 -6.92
N ILE A 195 -3.87 11.41 -6.51
CA ILE A 195 -5.04 12.27 -6.60
C ILE A 195 -4.87 13.49 -5.69
N THR A 196 -4.45 13.31 -4.43
CA THR A 196 -4.15 14.44 -3.53
C THR A 196 -3.07 15.35 -4.11
N GLY A 197 -2.01 14.80 -4.69
CA GLY A 197 -0.98 15.57 -5.38
C GLY A 197 -1.53 16.38 -6.55
N SER A 198 -2.32 15.77 -7.44
CA SER A 198 -2.98 16.48 -8.53
C SER A 198 -3.91 17.59 -8.03
N LEU A 199 -4.65 17.38 -6.95
CA LEU A 199 -5.54 18.41 -6.39
C LEU A 199 -4.75 19.57 -5.79
N LEU A 200 -3.63 19.30 -5.11
CA LEU A 200 -2.73 20.33 -4.59
C LEU A 200 -2.14 21.16 -5.74
N LYS A 201 -1.70 20.53 -6.83
CA LYS A 201 -1.18 21.20 -8.03
C LYS A 201 -2.24 21.98 -8.79
N GLN A 202 -3.51 21.55 -8.74
CA GLN A 202 -4.62 22.36 -9.26
C GLN A 202 -4.86 23.62 -8.42
N ALA A 203 -4.72 23.53 -7.09
CA ALA A 203 -4.86 24.66 -6.19
C ALA A 203 -3.65 25.62 -6.25
N ASP A 204 -2.45 25.07 -6.43
CA ASP A 204 -1.19 25.79 -6.55
C ASP A 204 -0.21 25.06 -7.49
N PRO A 205 -0.16 25.44 -8.79
CA PRO A 205 0.65 24.75 -9.80
C PRO A 205 2.16 24.73 -9.52
N GLU A 206 2.65 25.74 -8.80
CA GLU A 206 4.08 25.90 -8.49
C GLU A 206 4.45 25.30 -7.13
N CYS A 207 3.50 24.70 -6.40
CA CYS A 207 3.82 24.12 -5.11
C CYS A 207 4.79 22.95 -5.27
N TYR A 208 5.77 22.85 -4.39
CA TYR A 208 6.56 21.65 -4.19
C TYR A 208 5.82 20.74 -3.21
N HIS A 209 5.40 19.57 -3.66
CA HIS A 209 4.59 18.63 -2.91
C HIS A 209 5.44 17.52 -2.28
N LEU A 210 5.56 17.57 -0.95
CA LEU A 210 6.10 16.50 -0.12
C LEU A 210 4.96 15.58 0.36
N SER A 211 5.10 14.28 0.12
CA SER A 211 4.14 13.29 0.62
C SER A 211 4.77 12.36 1.65
N VAL A 212 4.17 12.27 2.84
CA VAL A 212 4.63 11.39 3.92
C VAL A 212 3.84 10.10 3.88
N MET A 213 4.45 8.97 3.49
CA MET A 213 3.71 7.75 3.13
C MET A 213 4.19 6.49 3.85
N PRO A 214 3.30 5.49 4.07
CA PRO A 214 3.61 4.34 4.92
C PRO A 214 4.49 3.28 4.22
N CYS A 215 4.85 3.48 2.96
CA CYS A 215 5.52 2.48 2.13
C CYS A 215 6.58 3.13 1.24
N PHE A 216 7.71 2.45 1.03
CA PHE A 216 8.75 2.88 0.09
C PHE A 216 8.29 2.79 -1.36
N ASP A 217 7.46 1.82 -1.72
CA ASP A 217 6.96 1.67 -3.11
C ASP A 217 6.13 2.88 -3.58
N LYS A 218 5.68 3.74 -2.65
CA LYS A 218 5.03 5.01 -2.98
C LYS A 218 5.97 6.02 -3.63
N LYS A 219 7.28 5.93 -3.39
CA LYS A 219 8.31 6.66 -4.13
C LYS A 219 8.36 6.21 -5.60
N LEU A 220 8.33 4.89 -5.85
CA LEU A 220 8.28 4.35 -7.21
C LEU A 220 7.01 4.77 -7.94
N GLU A 221 5.87 4.81 -7.24
CA GLU A 221 4.62 5.35 -7.78
C GLU A 221 4.75 6.83 -8.18
N ALA A 222 5.41 7.66 -7.35
CA ALA A 222 5.66 9.07 -7.64
C ALA A 222 6.61 9.30 -8.82
N SER A 223 7.54 8.37 -9.08
CA SER A 223 8.50 8.47 -10.19
C SER A 223 7.96 7.99 -11.54
N ARG A 224 6.69 7.60 -11.66
CA ARG A 224 6.12 7.18 -12.95
C ARG A 224 5.95 8.40 -13.87
N ASP A 225 6.33 8.29 -15.14
CA ASP A 225 6.29 9.42 -16.09
C ASP A 225 4.87 10.01 -16.27
N GLU A 226 3.81 9.19 -16.17
CA GLU A 226 2.42 9.65 -16.23
C GLU A 226 1.90 10.36 -14.96
N CYS A 227 2.72 10.36 -13.91
CA CYS A 227 2.52 11.07 -12.66
C CYS A 227 3.50 12.24 -12.50
N ASP A 228 4.26 12.57 -13.56
CA ASP A 228 5.23 13.65 -13.54
C ASP A 228 4.55 14.95 -13.04
N LYS A 229 5.15 15.56 -12.02
CA LYS A 229 4.70 16.77 -11.29
C LYS A 229 3.52 16.63 -10.32
N GLU A 230 2.91 15.45 -10.12
CA GLU A 230 1.85 15.30 -9.10
C GLU A 230 2.42 15.24 -7.67
N VAL A 231 3.55 14.57 -7.49
CA VAL A 231 4.25 14.42 -6.21
C VAL A 231 5.74 14.60 -6.44
N ASP A 232 6.35 15.60 -5.81
CA ASP A 232 7.76 15.94 -6.08
C ASP A 232 8.73 15.12 -5.21
N CYS A 233 8.32 14.78 -3.98
CA CYS A 233 9.11 13.91 -3.11
C CYS A 233 8.22 13.11 -2.17
N VAL A 234 8.55 11.83 -2.00
CA VAL A 234 7.91 10.97 -0.99
C VAL A 234 8.94 10.63 0.09
N ILE A 235 8.55 10.79 1.35
CA ILE A 235 9.31 10.31 2.50
C ILE A 235 8.43 9.41 3.37
N THR A 236 9.06 8.56 4.16
CA THR A 236 8.37 7.68 5.11
C THR A 236 8.42 8.21 6.54
N PRO A 237 7.57 7.74 7.47
CA PRO A 237 7.71 8.05 8.90
C PRO A 237 9.10 7.75 9.49
N LYS A 238 9.76 6.66 9.06
CA LYS A 238 11.17 6.39 9.42
C LYS A 238 12.11 7.51 8.99
N GLU A 239 11.98 7.96 7.75
CA GLU A 239 12.80 9.07 7.22
C GLU A 239 12.46 10.40 7.87
N PHE A 240 11.18 10.65 8.20
CA PHE A 240 10.78 11.84 8.95
C PHE A 240 11.44 11.89 10.34
N VAL A 241 11.44 10.79 11.08
CA VAL A 241 12.12 10.72 12.39
C VAL A 241 13.63 10.87 12.23
N THR A 242 14.22 10.25 11.21
CA THR A 242 15.66 10.37 10.91
C THR A 242 16.03 11.81 10.59
N MET A 243 15.24 12.49 9.75
CA MET A 243 15.39 13.91 9.41
C MET A 243 15.43 14.80 10.65
N LEU A 244 14.54 14.56 11.61
CA LEU A 244 14.50 15.34 12.86
C LEU A 244 15.74 15.09 13.73
N ARG A 245 16.21 13.83 13.80
CA ARG A 245 17.44 13.48 14.53
C ARG A 245 18.67 14.14 13.88
N ASP A 246 18.80 14.05 12.56
CA ASP A 246 19.92 14.63 11.80
C ASP A 246 19.98 16.16 11.94
N GLN A 247 18.82 16.82 12.01
CA GLN A 247 18.73 18.26 12.23
C GLN A 247 18.75 18.68 13.71
N ALA A 248 18.90 17.73 14.64
CA ALA A 248 18.84 17.95 16.09
C ALA A 248 17.59 18.75 16.52
N VAL A 249 16.43 18.44 15.92
CA VAL A 249 15.16 19.10 16.21
C VAL A 249 14.34 18.28 17.20
N ASP A 250 13.93 18.91 18.31
CA ASP A 250 12.91 18.35 19.19
C ASP A 250 11.51 18.58 18.61
N PHE A 251 10.88 17.52 18.11
CA PHE A 251 9.53 17.61 17.54
C PHE A 251 8.50 18.08 18.57
N LYS A 252 8.62 17.66 19.83
CA LYS A 252 7.62 18.00 20.86
C LYS A 252 7.63 19.48 21.23
N SER A 253 8.71 20.20 20.95
CA SER A 253 8.76 21.65 21.19
C SER A 253 7.81 22.45 20.29
N TYR A 254 7.24 21.84 19.25
CA TYR A 254 6.27 22.45 18.34
C TYR A 254 4.81 22.18 18.73
N MET A 255 4.57 21.52 19.87
CA MET A 255 3.21 21.30 20.37
C MET A 255 2.48 22.62 20.61
N VAL A 256 1.22 22.68 20.16
CA VAL A 256 0.33 23.83 20.32
C VAL A 256 -1.10 23.38 20.60
N ASP A 257 -1.86 24.26 21.27
CA ASP A 257 -3.26 24.03 21.63
C ASP A 257 -4.27 24.69 20.68
N PHE A 258 -3.80 25.47 19.71
CA PHE A 258 -4.64 26.11 18.70
C PHE A 258 -4.69 25.30 17.39
N ASP A 259 -5.76 25.49 16.64
CA ASP A 259 -5.96 24.81 15.35
C ASP A 259 -5.36 25.62 14.19
N LEU A 260 -4.59 24.96 13.34
CA LEU A 260 -3.98 25.50 12.13
C LEU A 260 -4.63 24.95 10.85
N SER A 261 -5.61 24.06 10.97
CA SER A 261 -6.23 23.32 9.86
C SER A 261 -6.69 24.26 8.74
N ARG A 262 -7.41 25.33 9.08
CA ARG A 262 -7.94 26.31 8.12
C ARG A 262 -6.88 27.16 7.46
N GLU A 263 -5.82 27.51 8.17
CA GLU A 263 -4.74 28.35 7.65
C GLU A 263 -3.88 27.57 6.65
N LEU A 264 -3.64 26.29 6.91
CA LEU A 264 -2.81 25.40 6.11
C LEU A 264 -3.63 24.60 5.08
N CYS A 265 -4.88 24.97 4.84
CA CYS A 265 -5.76 24.32 3.88
C CYS A 265 -5.76 25.07 2.54
N PRO A 266 -5.72 24.36 1.39
CA PRO A 266 -5.95 24.97 0.09
C PRO A 266 -7.31 25.67 -0.02
N SER A 267 -7.38 26.74 -0.83
CA SER A 267 -8.64 27.44 -1.04
C SER A 267 -9.69 26.53 -1.70
N GLY A 268 -10.90 26.51 -1.16
CA GLY A 268 -12.01 25.68 -1.63
C GLY A 268 -11.95 24.22 -1.18
N TRP A 269 -11.01 23.86 -0.30
CA TRP A 269 -11.06 22.59 0.42
C TRP A 269 -11.73 22.79 1.79
N ASP A 270 -12.47 21.78 2.23
CA ASP A 270 -12.95 21.70 3.59
C ASP A 270 -11.79 21.29 4.53
N SER A 271 -11.49 22.16 5.50
CA SER A 271 -10.35 22.02 6.40
C SER A 271 -10.42 20.81 7.32
N ASP A 272 -11.62 20.31 7.60
CA ASP A 272 -11.81 19.17 8.50
C ASP A 272 -11.84 17.88 7.68
N LEU A 273 -12.51 17.92 6.53
CA LEU A 273 -12.81 16.74 5.70
C LEU A 273 -11.56 15.96 5.27
N HIS A 274 -10.48 16.65 4.88
CA HIS A 274 -9.27 15.98 4.37
C HIS A 274 -8.50 15.21 5.45
N TRP A 275 -8.73 15.48 6.73
CA TRP A 275 -8.12 14.77 7.86
C TRP A 275 -8.91 13.56 8.36
N LEU A 276 -10.14 13.36 7.87
CA LEU A 276 -11.01 12.29 8.32
C LEU A 276 -10.60 10.92 7.75
N SER A 277 -11.38 9.89 8.08
CA SER A 277 -11.23 8.55 7.52
C SER A 277 -12.53 8.08 6.87
N ASN A 278 -12.60 6.81 6.46
CA ASN A 278 -13.83 6.19 5.98
C ASN A 278 -13.97 4.78 6.55
N GLU A 279 -15.20 4.27 6.52
CA GLU A 279 -15.49 2.90 6.95
C GLU A 279 -14.76 1.85 6.11
N GLY A 280 -14.50 0.70 6.74
CA GLY A 280 -13.77 -0.41 6.16
C GLY A 280 -12.36 -0.53 6.72
N SER A 281 -11.42 -0.97 5.89
CA SER A 281 -10.05 -1.24 6.30
C SER A 281 -9.23 0.04 6.49
N SER A 282 -8.19 -0.05 7.32
CA SER A 282 -7.12 0.95 7.41
C SER A 282 -6.24 1.04 6.16
N SER A 283 -6.59 0.37 5.06
CA SER A 283 -5.91 0.51 3.76
C SER A 283 -6.79 1.19 2.70
N GLY A 284 -7.86 1.84 3.15
CA GLY A 284 -8.79 2.61 2.32
C GLY A 284 -10.17 1.97 2.20
N GLY A 285 -10.33 0.71 2.61
CA GLY A 285 -11.62 0.04 2.69
C GLY A 285 -12.34 -0.13 1.34
N TYR A 286 -11.60 -0.11 0.23
CA TYR A 286 -12.15 -0.20 -1.13
C TYR A 286 -13.14 -1.35 -1.32
N ALA A 287 -12.84 -2.55 -0.79
CA ALA A 287 -13.75 -3.69 -0.89
C ALA A 287 -15.08 -3.43 -0.19
N TYR A 288 -15.04 -2.82 0.99
CA TYR A 288 -16.23 -2.50 1.78
C TYR A 288 -17.00 -1.32 1.20
N GLN A 289 -16.29 -0.27 0.77
CA GLN A 289 -16.85 0.92 0.13
C GLN A 289 -17.55 0.63 -1.20
N TYR A 290 -17.08 -0.37 -1.97
CA TYR A 290 -17.81 -0.87 -3.13
C TYR A 290 -19.21 -1.36 -2.75
N LEU A 291 -19.32 -2.19 -1.70
CA LEU A 291 -20.62 -2.69 -1.27
C LEU A 291 -21.50 -1.60 -0.67
N LEU A 292 -20.94 -0.67 0.12
CA LEU A 292 -21.68 0.50 0.62
C LEU A 292 -22.29 1.32 -0.54
N SER A 293 -21.53 1.51 -1.62
CA SER A 293 -22.03 2.25 -2.79
C SER A 293 -23.21 1.57 -3.48
N LEU A 294 -23.27 0.24 -3.45
CA LEU A 294 -24.40 -0.54 -3.97
C LEU A 294 -25.56 -0.58 -2.98
N GLN A 295 -25.28 -0.68 -1.68
CA GLN A 295 -26.29 -0.65 -0.62
C GLN A 295 -27.12 0.63 -0.66
N ALA A 296 -26.54 1.77 -1.05
CA ALA A 296 -27.26 3.02 -1.26
C ALA A 296 -28.41 2.90 -2.28
N SER A 297 -28.30 2.00 -3.27
CA SER A 297 -29.36 1.69 -4.24
C SER A 297 -30.26 0.52 -3.82
N HIS A 298 -29.96 -0.14 -2.69
CA HIS A 298 -30.65 -1.31 -2.17
C HIS A 298 -30.94 -1.13 -0.66
N ALA A 299 -31.86 -0.23 -0.31
CA ALA A 299 -32.13 0.19 1.07
C ALA A 299 -32.49 -0.96 2.05
N GLN A 300 -33.01 -2.07 1.52
CA GLN A 300 -33.36 -3.30 2.24
C GLN A 300 -32.28 -4.39 2.11
N SER A 301 -31.02 -3.97 2.21
CA SER A 301 -29.87 -4.89 2.18
C SER A 301 -28.89 -4.58 3.30
N HIS A 302 -28.12 -5.60 3.67
CA HIS A 302 -27.11 -5.50 4.72
C HIS A 302 -25.81 -6.18 4.27
N ILE A 303 -24.68 -5.73 4.81
CA ILE A 303 -23.37 -6.31 4.50
C ILE A 303 -23.02 -7.34 5.57
N ILE A 304 -22.72 -8.56 5.15
CA ILE A 304 -22.17 -9.60 6.03
C ILE A 304 -20.69 -9.83 5.75
N THR A 305 -19.97 -10.24 6.79
CA THR A 305 -18.54 -10.56 6.71
C THR A 305 -18.34 -12.06 6.84
N VAL A 306 -17.53 -12.63 5.93
CA VAL A 306 -17.13 -14.04 5.91
C VAL A 306 -15.62 -14.11 6.08
N GLU A 307 -15.18 -14.75 7.16
CA GLU A 307 -13.76 -14.87 7.46
C GLU A 307 -13.05 -15.83 6.50
N GLY A 308 -11.83 -15.45 6.14
CA GLY A 308 -10.93 -16.30 5.38
C GLY A 308 -10.10 -17.21 6.27
N LYS A 309 -9.01 -17.72 5.71
CA LYS A 309 -8.07 -18.61 6.42
C LYS A 309 -7.28 -17.87 7.52
N ASN A 310 -7.18 -16.56 7.44
CA ASN A 310 -6.49 -15.68 8.38
C ASN A 310 -7.12 -14.28 8.32
N SER A 311 -6.73 -13.39 9.22
CA SER A 311 -7.25 -12.02 9.34
C SER A 311 -6.97 -11.12 8.12
N ASP A 312 -6.05 -11.53 7.24
CA ASP A 312 -5.66 -10.83 6.02
C ASP A 312 -6.49 -11.24 4.80
N VAL A 313 -7.42 -12.19 4.96
CA VAL A 313 -8.38 -12.58 3.93
C VAL A 313 -9.78 -12.49 4.51
N THR A 314 -10.59 -11.61 3.94
CA THR A 314 -11.98 -11.40 4.38
C THR A 314 -12.85 -11.21 3.15
N GLU A 315 -14.02 -11.85 3.11
CA GLU A 315 -15.02 -11.65 2.07
C GLU A 315 -16.20 -10.87 2.65
N TYR A 316 -16.68 -9.88 1.90
CA TYR A 316 -17.88 -9.12 2.22
C TYR A 316 -18.96 -9.46 1.20
N ARG A 317 -20.20 -9.61 1.68
CA ARG A 317 -21.36 -9.89 0.82
C ARG A 317 -22.46 -8.90 1.12
N LEU A 318 -22.98 -8.25 0.09
CA LEU A 318 -24.21 -7.47 0.19
C LEU A 318 -25.38 -8.44 0.01
N VAL A 319 -26.28 -8.50 0.99
CA VAL A 319 -27.37 -9.48 1.05
C VAL A 319 -28.70 -8.75 1.17
N SER A 320 -29.68 -9.11 0.32
CA SER A 320 -31.05 -8.60 0.42
C SER A 320 -31.81 -9.22 1.61
N ASP A 321 -32.94 -8.62 1.98
CA ASP A 321 -33.84 -9.18 3.02
C ASP A 321 -34.27 -10.64 2.73
N ASP A 322 -34.37 -11.03 1.45
CA ASP A 322 -34.67 -12.40 1.01
C ASP A 322 -33.46 -13.35 1.05
N ASN A 323 -32.36 -12.96 1.70
CA ASN A 323 -31.09 -13.68 1.77
C ASN A 323 -30.41 -13.94 0.42
N GLN A 324 -30.69 -13.12 -0.61
CA GLN A 324 -29.99 -13.22 -1.89
C GLN A 324 -28.72 -12.37 -1.86
N VAL A 325 -27.62 -12.94 -2.33
CA VAL A 325 -26.35 -12.21 -2.47
C VAL A 325 -26.44 -11.31 -3.70
N LEU A 326 -26.40 -10.00 -3.47
CA LEU A 326 -26.50 -8.96 -4.50
C LEU A 326 -25.13 -8.62 -5.09
N ALA A 327 -24.09 -8.58 -4.26
CA ALA A 327 -22.74 -8.24 -4.66
C ALA A 327 -21.71 -8.84 -3.69
N THR A 328 -20.48 -9.07 -4.16
CA THR A 328 -19.42 -9.64 -3.33
C THR A 328 -18.08 -8.97 -3.57
N SER A 329 -17.36 -8.73 -2.49
CA SER A 329 -15.99 -8.24 -2.56
C SER A 329 -15.10 -8.96 -1.56
N SER A 330 -13.78 -8.87 -1.75
CA SER A 330 -12.83 -9.46 -0.80
C SER A 330 -11.66 -8.54 -0.56
N LYS A 331 -11.10 -8.66 0.64
CA LYS A 331 -9.82 -8.10 1.06
C LYS A 331 -8.78 -9.22 1.03
N VAL A 332 -7.65 -9.00 0.36
CA VAL A 332 -6.54 -9.96 0.28
C VAL A 332 -5.22 -9.25 0.52
N TYR A 333 -4.68 -9.40 1.72
CA TYR A 333 -3.45 -8.73 2.16
C TYR A 333 -2.29 -9.72 2.32
N GLY A 334 -1.07 -9.24 2.08
CA GLY A 334 0.14 -10.04 2.19
C GLY A 334 0.43 -10.88 0.94
N PHE A 335 1.69 -10.90 0.50
CA PHE A 335 2.11 -11.60 -0.72
C PHE A 335 1.76 -13.08 -0.77
N ARG A 336 1.81 -13.80 0.35
CA ARG A 336 1.42 -15.22 0.40
C ARG A 336 -0.04 -15.42 -0.02
N ASN A 337 -0.94 -14.57 0.48
CA ASN A 337 -2.35 -14.61 0.12
C ASN A 337 -2.58 -14.17 -1.34
N ILE A 338 -1.83 -13.16 -1.81
CA ILE A 338 -1.84 -12.72 -3.21
C ILE A 338 -1.43 -13.86 -4.14
N GLN A 339 -0.32 -14.54 -3.86
CA GLN A 339 0.15 -15.67 -4.66
C GLN A 339 -0.90 -16.79 -4.71
N ASN A 340 -1.56 -17.08 -3.58
CA ASN A 340 -2.64 -18.06 -3.54
C ASN A 340 -3.85 -17.66 -4.41
N LEU A 341 -4.26 -16.39 -4.37
CA LEU A 341 -5.29 -15.85 -5.26
C LEU A 341 -4.88 -16.00 -6.73
N VAL A 342 -3.69 -15.53 -7.08
CA VAL A 342 -3.17 -15.58 -8.45
C VAL A 342 -3.12 -17.02 -8.98
N ARG A 343 -2.63 -17.98 -8.19
CA ARG A 343 -2.61 -19.41 -8.56
C ARG A 343 -4.02 -19.92 -8.91
N LYS A 344 -5.04 -19.55 -8.14
CA LYS A 344 -6.43 -19.92 -8.43
C LYS A 344 -6.95 -19.27 -9.72
N LEU A 345 -6.62 -18.00 -9.97
CA LEU A 345 -7.00 -17.29 -11.19
C LEU A 345 -6.34 -17.87 -12.45
N SER A 346 -5.07 -18.28 -12.36
CA SER A 346 -4.37 -18.93 -13.49
C SER A 346 -4.88 -20.35 -13.76
N GLN A 347 -5.29 -21.10 -12.73
CA GLN A 347 -5.86 -22.44 -12.87
C GLN A 347 -7.25 -22.42 -13.49
N SER A 348 -8.12 -21.47 -13.14
CA SER A 348 -9.44 -21.32 -13.75
C SER A 348 -9.35 -20.92 -15.22
N ALA A 349 -8.35 -20.13 -15.60
CA ALA A 349 -8.04 -19.84 -17.00
C ALA A 349 -7.56 -21.09 -17.78
N SER A 350 -6.80 -21.98 -17.13
CA SER A 350 -6.27 -23.21 -17.76
C SER A 350 -7.29 -24.34 -17.85
N ALA A 351 -8.24 -24.44 -16.92
CA ALA A 351 -9.32 -25.42 -16.95
C ALA A 351 -10.26 -25.23 -18.17
N LYS A 352 -10.39 -24.01 -18.69
CA LYS A 352 -11.11 -23.74 -19.95
C LYS A 352 -10.39 -24.30 -21.20
N LYS A 353 -9.11 -24.68 -21.12
CA LYS A 353 -8.33 -25.26 -22.24
C LYS A 353 -8.16 -26.79 -22.21
N ARG A 354 -8.61 -27.47 -21.15
CA ARG A 354 -8.47 -28.94 -21.04
C ARG A 354 -9.82 -29.63 -21.07
N THR A 355 -10.30 -29.98 -22.26
CA THR A 355 -11.32 -31.01 -22.43
C THR A 355 -10.70 -32.37 -22.12
N ILE A 356 -10.62 -32.73 -20.85
CA ILE A 356 -10.20 -34.09 -20.46
C ILE A 356 -11.39 -35.02 -20.75
N LYS A 357 -11.32 -35.76 -21.85
CA LYS A 357 -12.19 -36.91 -22.10
C LYS A 357 -11.88 -38.00 -21.07
N VAL A 358 -12.56 -37.95 -19.92
CA VAL A 358 -12.54 -39.06 -18.96
C VAL A 358 -13.46 -40.16 -19.52
N LYS A 359 -12.84 -41.28 -19.91
CA LYS A 359 -13.54 -42.50 -20.33
C LYS A 359 -14.26 -43.07 -19.10
N LYS A 360 -15.58 -42.98 -19.06
CA LYS A 360 -16.43 -43.61 -18.03
C LYS A 360 -16.26 -45.13 -18.11
N ARG A 361 -15.69 -45.75 -17.07
CA ARG A 361 -15.86 -47.18 -16.77
C ARG A 361 -16.98 -47.27 -15.75
N GLY A 362 -18.07 -47.95 -16.12
CA GLY A 362 -19.27 -48.06 -15.30
C GLY A 362 -19.08 -48.97 -14.09
N SER A 363 -19.72 -48.58 -13.00
CA SER A 363 -20.32 -49.52 -12.05
C SER A 363 -21.59 -48.87 -11.53
N GLU A 364 -22.73 -49.47 -11.86
CA GLU A 364 -24.04 -49.13 -11.33
C GLU A 364 -24.09 -49.41 -9.83
N ALA A 365 -24.47 -48.41 -9.05
CA ALA A 365 -25.04 -48.60 -7.73
C ALA A 365 -26.07 -47.50 -7.50
N SER A 366 -27.33 -47.90 -7.60
CA SER A 366 -28.53 -47.12 -7.34
C SER A 366 -28.56 -46.57 -5.92
N ARG A 367 -28.70 -45.24 -5.76
CA ARG A 367 -29.34 -44.63 -4.59
C ARG A 367 -30.14 -43.41 -5.03
N SER A 368 -31.45 -43.59 -5.03
CA SER A 368 -32.48 -42.55 -5.04
C SER A 368 -32.35 -41.70 -3.77
N GLY A 369 -32.12 -40.40 -3.96
CA GLY A 369 -32.16 -39.39 -2.91
C GLY A 369 -32.48 -38.05 -3.54
N GLU A 370 -33.64 -37.51 -3.23
CA GLU A 370 -34.17 -36.22 -3.70
C GLU A 370 -33.16 -35.09 -3.48
N SER A 371 -32.81 -34.42 -4.57
CA SER A 371 -31.94 -33.25 -4.56
C SER A 371 -32.74 -32.02 -4.14
N THR A 372 -32.81 -31.75 -2.83
CA THR A 372 -33.04 -30.38 -2.37
C THR A 372 -31.75 -29.59 -2.60
N GLY A 373 -31.82 -28.61 -3.49
CA GLY A 373 -30.71 -27.73 -3.84
C GLY A 373 -30.30 -26.85 -2.67
N ARG A 374 -29.45 -27.35 -1.78
CA ARG A 374 -28.61 -26.53 -0.92
C ARG A 374 -27.25 -26.38 -1.58
N THR A 375 -26.98 -25.18 -2.10
CA THR A 375 -25.64 -24.76 -2.49
C THR A 375 -24.74 -24.87 -1.26
N ASN A 376 -23.87 -25.88 -1.22
CA ASN A 376 -22.72 -25.91 -0.31
C ASN A 376 -21.76 -24.78 -0.72
N SER A 377 -22.09 -23.54 -0.35
CA SER A 377 -21.09 -22.47 -0.31
C SER A 377 -20.05 -22.86 0.73
N SER A 378 -18.77 -22.78 0.38
CA SER A 378 -17.72 -22.98 1.37
C SER A 378 -17.92 -21.98 2.51
N LEU A 379 -17.90 -22.45 3.77
CA LEU A 379 -17.98 -21.60 4.96
C LEU A 379 -16.82 -20.59 5.07
N LEU A 380 -15.79 -20.74 4.24
CA LEU A 380 -14.62 -19.88 4.17
C LEU A 380 -14.67 -18.97 2.94
N ALA A 381 -14.15 -17.76 3.11
CA ALA A 381 -13.98 -16.79 2.03
C ALA A 381 -13.22 -17.37 0.83
N ASP A 382 -13.69 -17.10 -0.39
CA ASP A 382 -13.01 -17.46 -1.64
C ASP A 382 -12.87 -16.24 -2.55
N PRO A 383 -11.83 -15.40 -2.35
CA PRO A 383 -11.63 -14.17 -3.12
C PRO A 383 -11.51 -14.37 -4.65
N ALA A 384 -11.25 -15.60 -5.11
CA ALA A 384 -11.22 -15.91 -6.55
C ALA A 384 -12.60 -15.94 -7.20
N LYS A 385 -13.68 -15.94 -6.39
CA LYS A 385 -15.08 -16.00 -6.83
C LYS A 385 -15.85 -14.71 -6.59
N THR A 386 -15.23 -13.71 -5.95
CA THR A 386 -15.89 -12.42 -5.74
C THR A 386 -15.83 -11.56 -6.99
N GLU A 387 -16.65 -10.51 -7.02
CA GLU A 387 -16.69 -9.55 -8.13
C GLU A 387 -15.48 -8.62 -8.09
N PHE A 388 -15.10 -8.19 -6.88
CA PHE A 388 -14.01 -7.26 -6.65
C PHE A 388 -13.07 -7.75 -5.54
N VAL A 389 -11.77 -7.44 -5.68
CA VAL A 389 -10.77 -7.72 -4.65
C VAL A 389 -9.90 -6.49 -4.39
N GLU A 390 -9.91 -6.02 -3.14
CA GLU A 390 -8.92 -5.11 -2.59
C GLU A 390 -7.65 -5.88 -2.25
N VAL A 391 -6.52 -5.48 -2.86
CA VAL A 391 -5.25 -6.19 -2.74
C VAL A 391 -4.19 -5.27 -2.13
N MET A 392 -3.51 -5.74 -1.08
CA MET A 392 -2.38 -5.03 -0.47
C MET A 392 -1.19 -5.97 -0.29
N ALA A 393 -0.01 -5.52 -0.74
CA ALA A 393 1.25 -6.26 -0.66
C ALA A 393 1.65 -6.63 0.77
N CYS A 394 1.45 -5.72 1.72
CA CYS A 394 1.85 -5.89 3.12
C CYS A 394 0.79 -6.70 3.90
N PRO A 395 1.19 -7.63 4.78
CA PRO A 395 0.29 -8.22 5.78
C PRO A 395 -0.31 -7.12 6.66
N SER A 396 -1.58 -7.23 7.04
CA SER A 396 -2.36 -6.18 7.71
C SER A 396 -2.53 -4.87 6.91
N GLY A 397 -2.08 -4.84 5.65
CA GLY A 397 -2.23 -3.69 4.76
C GLY A 397 -1.31 -2.52 5.11
N CYS A 398 -1.74 -1.31 4.76
CA CYS A 398 -0.94 -0.08 4.86
C CYS A 398 -0.54 0.29 6.30
N ILE A 399 -1.28 -0.16 7.33
CA ILE A 399 -0.98 0.10 8.74
C ILE A 399 0.27 -0.65 9.24
N ASN A 400 0.78 -1.57 8.43
CA ASN A 400 2.01 -2.31 8.66
C ASN A 400 2.96 -2.18 7.46
N GLY A 401 2.90 -1.04 6.75
CA GLY A 401 3.79 -0.75 5.63
C GLY A 401 5.25 -0.63 6.08
N GLY A 402 6.19 -0.98 5.19
CA GLY A 402 7.63 -1.03 5.50
C GLY A 402 8.26 0.32 5.91
N GLY A 403 7.63 1.43 5.56
CA GLY A 403 8.08 2.79 5.92
C GLY A 403 7.61 3.28 7.28
N LEU A 404 6.71 2.55 7.95
CA LEU A 404 6.21 2.91 9.28
C LEU A 404 7.24 2.62 10.39
N LEU A 405 7.02 3.23 11.56
CA LEU A 405 7.88 3.09 12.74
C LEU A 405 7.57 1.79 13.49
N ASN A 406 8.03 0.69 12.90
CA ASN A 406 7.88 -0.66 13.46
C ASN A 406 9.27 -1.22 13.77
N GLU A 407 9.91 -0.72 14.84
CA GLU A 407 11.25 -1.17 15.30
C GLU A 407 11.21 -2.58 15.95
N GLU A 408 10.02 -3.15 16.12
CA GLU A 408 9.83 -4.45 16.76
C GLU A 408 10.22 -5.62 15.84
N GLN A 409 11.27 -6.34 16.25
CA GLN A 409 11.80 -7.49 15.53
C GLN A 409 10.94 -8.75 15.71
N ASN A 410 10.17 -8.83 16.80
CA ASN A 410 9.28 -9.96 17.04
C ASN A 410 7.99 -9.86 16.19
N ALA A 411 7.75 -10.87 15.35
CA ALA A 411 6.59 -10.90 14.44
C ALA A 411 5.24 -10.80 15.18
N SER A 412 5.08 -11.47 16.32
CA SER A 412 3.85 -11.46 17.10
C SER A 412 3.55 -10.08 17.69
N ARG A 413 4.58 -9.40 18.22
CA ARG A 413 4.43 -8.04 18.74
C ARG A 413 4.21 -7.00 17.63
N ARG A 414 4.83 -7.19 16.47
CA ARG A 414 4.54 -6.37 15.29
C ARG A 414 3.10 -6.50 14.83
N LYS A 415 2.56 -7.73 14.83
CA LYS A 415 1.14 -7.98 14.54
C LYS A 415 0.22 -7.31 15.57
N LEU A 416 0.59 -7.36 16.86
CA LEU A 416 -0.16 -6.67 17.92
C LEU A 416 -0.16 -5.15 17.71
N LEU A 417 1.00 -4.55 17.42
CA LEU A 417 1.09 -3.12 17.09
C LEU A 417 0.21 -2.75 15.89
N ALA A 418 0.24 -3.54 14.82
CA ALA A 418 -0.62 -3.31 13.65
C ALA A 418 -2.11 -3.38 14.01
N GLN A 419 -2.48 -4.29 14.91
CA GLN A 419 -3.85 -4.42 15.42
C GLN A 419 -4.26 -3.21 16.27
N ASP A 420 -3.39 -2.75 17.17
CA ASP A 420 -3.64 -1.58 18.01
C ASP A 420 -3.79 -0.30 17.17
N LEU A 421 -2.93 -0.12 16.17
CA LEU A 421 -3.04 0.98 15.22
C LEU A 421 -4.31 0.88 14.36
N SER A 422 -4.72 -0.34 13.98
CA SER A 422 -5.99 -0.54 13.26
C SER A 422 -7.21 -0.21 14.13
N ASN A 423 -7.16 -0.52 15.44
CA ASN A 423 -8.20 -0.14 16.39
C ASN A 423 -8.22 1.38 16.66
N ALA A 424 -7.06 2.04 16.59
CA ALA A 424 -6.99 3.49 16.65
C ALA A 424 -7.55 4.13 15.36
N TYR A 425 -7.27 3.54 14.19
CA TYR A 425 -7.84 3.98 12.91
C TYR A 425 -9.36 3.96 12.92
N SER A 426 -10.00 2.90 13.45
CA SER A 426 -11.47 2.81 13.51
C SER A 426 -12.14 3.84 14.44
N LYS A 427 -11.36 4.58 15.24
CA LYS A 427 -11.84 5.67 16.10
C LYS A 427 -11.72 7.04 15.44
N ILE A 428 -11.04 7.15 14.30
CA ILE A 428 -11.00 8.38 13.52
C ILE A 428 -12.39 8.62 12.95
N GLN A 429 -12.92 9.84 13.08
CA GLN A 429 -14.22 10.19 12.51
C GLN A 429 -14.26 9.83 11.02
N SER A 430 -15.32 9.13 10.64
CA SER A 430 -15.53 8.59 9.31
C SER A 430 -16.47 9.49 8.50
N VAL A 431 -16.20 9.62 7.20
CA VAL A 431 -17.04 10.30 6.23
C VAL A 431 -17.72 9.32 5.30
N ASN A 432 -18.91 9.68 4.83
CA ASN A 432 -19.50 9.03 3.68
C ASN A 432 -18.81 9.51 2.41
N ILE A 433 -18.26 8.59 1.62
CA ILE A 433 -17.48 8.92 0.43
C ILE A 433 -18.35 9.53 -0.68
N SER A 434 -19.63 9.16 -0.79
CA SER A 434 -20.52 9.73 -1.81
C SER A 434 -20.62 11.24 -1.69
N ASP A 435 -20.73 11.72 -0.45
CA ASP A 435 -20.99 13.13 -0.16
C ASP A 435 -19.77 14.00 -0.51
N VAL A 436 -18.57 13.42 -0.39
CA VAL A 436 -17.30 14.10 -0.72
C VAL A 436 -17.03 14.07 -2.22
N ALA A 437 -17.28 12.94 -2.88
CA ALA A 437 -16.93 12.81 -4.29
C ALA A 437 -17.70 13.80 -5.16
N ASP A 438 -19.01 13.97 -4.92
CA ASP A 438 -19.85 14.85 -5.74
C ASP A 438 -19.41 16.32 -5.71
N GLU A 439 -18.79 16.77 -4.62
CA GLU A 439 -18.27 18.13 -4.46
C GLU A 439 -16.95 18.37 -5.25
N TYR A 440 -16.06 17.38 -5.28
CA TYR A 440 -14.70 17.53 -5.82
C TYR A 440 -14.49 16.88 -7.21
N ASP A 441 -15.41 16.03 -7.68
CA ASP A 441 -15.23 15.26 -8.92
C ASP A 441 -15.49 16.07 -10.20
N ASN A 442 -16.07 17.28 -10.08
CA ASN A 442 -16.39 18.16 -11.21
C ASN A 442 -15.18 18.83 -11.89
N LYS A 443 -13.95 18.61 -11.40
CA LYS A 443 -12.73 19.23 -11.94
C LYS A 443 -11.86 18.17 -12.65
N LEU A 444 -12.08 18.08 -13.96
CA LEU A 444 -11.44 17.21 -14.96
C LEU A 444 -9.91 17.07 -14.78
N ASN A 445 -9.48 15.89 -14.33
CA ASN A 445 -8.29 15.19 -14.78
C ASN A 445 -8.66 13.72 -14.95
N SER A 446 -8.13 13.01 -15.95
CA SER A 446 -8.26 11.54 -15.98
C SER A 446 -7.41 10.98 -14.84
N PHE A 447 -8.02 10.68 -13.69
CA PHE A 447 -7.37 10.03 -12.55
C PHE A 447 -7.09 8.55 -12.84
N ASN A 448 -6.51 8.28 -14.01
CA ASN A 448 -6.27 6.95 -14.53
C ASN A 448 -4.77 6.63 -14.57
N TYR A 449 -4.44 5.35 -14.36
CA TYR A 449 -3.10 4.79 -14.50
C TYR A 449 -2.85 4.21 -15.90
N LYS A 450 -1.58 4.18 -16.30
CA LYS A 450 -1.13 3.38 -17.45
C LYS A 450 -0.24 2.27 -16.94
N PHE A 451 -0.73 1.03 -16.99
CA PHE A 451 0.09 -0.13 -16.62
C PHE A 451 1.18 -0.39 -17.66
N ARG A 452 2.38 -0.75 -17.21
CA ARG A 452 3.55 -1.06 -18.04
C ARG A 452 3.85 -2.54 -17.94
N VAL A 453 3.77 -3.27 -19.05
CA VAL A 453 4.26 -4.64 -19.10
C VAL A 453 5.78 -4.56 -19.23
N VAL A 454 6.51 -5.09 -18.24
CA VAL A 454 7.95 -5.28 -18.37
C VAL A 454 8.15 -6.60 -19.10
N GLU A 455 8.51 -6.56 -20.38
CA GLU A 455 8.90 -7.77 -21.08
C GLU A 455 10.20 -8.31 -20.45
N PRO A 456 10.25 -9.60 -20.06
CA PRO A 456 11.50 -10.21 -19.63
C PRO A 456 12.51 -10.05 -20.78
N SER A 457 13.65 -9.40 -20.52
CA SER A 457 14.66 -9.17 -21.53
C SER A 457 15.05 -10.50 -22.18
N THR A 458 14.86 -10.62 -23.49
CA THR A 458 15.28 -11.77 -24.30
C THR A 458 16.80 -11.91 -24.38
N SER A 459 17.55 -10.93 -23.88
CA SER A 459 18.95 -11.13 -23.50
C SER A 459 19.00 -11.96 -22.23
N LEU A 460 19.24 -13.26 -22.39
CA LEU A 460 19.97 -14.04 -21.40
C LEU A 460 21.27 -13.28 -21.12
N ASP A 461 21.24 -12.45 -20.08
CA ASP A 461 22.47 -11.99 -19.46
C ASP A 461 23.13 -13.27 -18.93
N VAL A 462 24.22 -13.69 -19.56
CA VAL A 462 24.91 -14.99 -19.39
C VAL A 462 25.41 -15.20 -17.95
N VAL A 463 25.14 -14.26 -17.04
CA VAL A 463 25.63 -14.23 -15.65
C VAL A 463 24.59 -14.66 -14.62
N THR A 464 23.31 -14.83 -14.98
CA THR A 464 22.26 -15.33 -14.06
C THR A 464 21.82 -16.75 -14.38
N VAL A 465 22.79 -17.65 -14.59
CA VAL A 465 22.54 -19.10 -14.50
C VAL A 465 22.78 -19.53 -13.06
N GLY A 466 21.75 -19.38 -12.23
CA GLY A 466 21.81 -19.85 -10.85
C GLY A 466 20.65 -19.33 -10.05
N ASN A 467 19.45 -19.88 -10.31
CA ASN A 467 18.37 -20.09 -9.32
C ASN A 467 17.11 -20.59 -10.05
N THR A 468 17.18 -21.82 -10.57
CA THR A 468 16.00 -22.67 -10.69
C THR A 468 15.99 -23.58 -9.47
N TRP A 469 15.16 -23.28 -8.45
CA TRP A 469 14.47 -24.21 -7.54
C TRP A 469 13.39 -23.46 -6.77
#